data_AF-A0A8S2X2I8-F1
#
_entry.id   AF-A0A8S2X2I8-F1
#
_cell.length_a   1.000
_cell.length_b   1.000
_cell.length_c   1.000
_cell.angle_alpha   90.00
_cell.angle_beta   90.00
_cell.angle_gamma   90.00
#
_symmetry.space_group_name_H-M   'P 1'
#
loop_
_entity.id
_entity.type
_entity.pdbx_description
1 polymer ?
#
loop_
_entity_poly.entity_id
_entity_poly.type
_entity_poly.pdbx_seq_one_letter_code
_entity_poly.pdbx_strand_id
1 'polypeptide(L)'
;MYGGPGNLSDGSSGLAFGFGPKIKDGDKIGLLLDLNNNDLKLHIFHNDQSIGTAFHLQGSYPTPLFPVVHFDGDGEMTIRKLNKIPTELKRNQANFTGIEGDWKMKDKFEKLSDGCNWKNYTFNIESAANDGRKDIYRLSVGICNRLWSEITKESDGTWKIGGIMSTRKGGQPEEMTAEHTVGEFLRHLKNIDLDSVGCLILKTDNYEQMVLQRYSKDVPKPVTQNIFDAGY
;
A
#
# COMPACT_ATOMS: atom_id res chain seq x y z
N MET A 1 7.77 15.79 -5.01
CA MET A 1 7.35 15.74 -3.59
C MET A 1 6.91 14.34 -3.20
N TYR A 2 7.25 13.88 -2.00
CA TYR A 2 6.68 12.69 -1.35
C TYR A 2 5.92 13.15 -0.11
N GLY A 3 4.71 12.64 0.12
CA GLY A 3 3.93 13.13 1.25
C GLY A 3 2.58 12.46 1.48
N GLY A 4 1.93 12.90 2.56
CA GLY A 4 0.56 12.58 2.96
C GLY A 4 0.24 11.08 2.91
N PRO A 5 -0.52 10.60 1.91
CA PRO A 5 -0.91 9.18 1.76
C PRO A 5 0.23 8.24 1.30
N GLY A 6 1.45 8.74 1.19
CA GLY A 6 2.59 7.96 0.69
C GLY A 6 2.72 7.99 -0.84
N ASN A 7 2.29 9.09 -1.47
CA ASN A 7 2.36 9.27 -2.93
C ASN A 7 3.54 10.14 -3.33
N LEU A 8 3.91 10.08 -4.62
CA LEU A 8 4.74 11.07 -5.29
C LEU A 8 3.87 12.06 -6.07
N SER A 9 4.26 13.33 -6.06
CA SER A 9 3.59 14.43 -6.76
C SER A 9 4.61 15.46 -7.26
N ASP A 10 4.30 16.23 -8.29
CA ASP A 10 5.06 17.42 -8.71
C ASP A 10 4.66 18.71 -7.95
N GLY A 11 3.68 18.63 -7.04
CA GLY A 11 3.10 19.77 -6.33
C GLY A 11 1.75 20.22 -6.90
N SER A 12 1.36 19.74 -8.07
CA SER A 12 0.07 20.00 -8.72
C SER A 12 -0.72 18.71 -9.00
N SER A 13 -0.03 17.61 -9.27
CA SER A 13 -0.60 16.36 -9.76
C SER A 13 0.06 15.15 -9.10
N GLY A 14 -0.68 14.04 -9.00
CA GLY A 14 -0.14 12.77 -8.51
C GLY A 14 0.67 12.06 -9.60
N LEU A 15 1.92 11.71 -9.30
CA LEU A 15 2.85 11.05 -10.23
C LEU A 15 2.96 9.54 -9.98
N ALA A 16 2.96 9.13 -8.71
CA ALA A 16 2.96 7.73 -8.32
C ALA A 16 2.15 7.54 -7.04
N PHE A 17 1.21 6.60 -7.05
CA PHE A 17 0.35 6.30 -5.91
C PHE A 17 0.88 5.10 -5.13
N GLY A 18 0.86 5.17 -3.80
CA GLY A 18 1.35 4.08 -2.94
C GLY A 18 2.86 3.87 -3.05
N PHE A 19 3.62 4.94 -3.29
CA PHE A 19 5.09 4.89 -3.34
C PHE A 19 5.68 4.49 -1.99
N GLY A 20 5.15 4.97 -0.87
CA GLY A 20 5.60 4.61 0.46
C GLY A 20 4.44 4.49 1.44
N PRO A 21 4.73 4.26 2.73
CA PRO A 21 3.72 4.32 3.78
C PRO A 21 3.10 5.71 3.87
N LYS A 22 1.87 5.79 4.40
CA LYS A 22 1.24 7.04 4.81
C LYS A 22 2.09 7.66 5.94
N ILE A 23 2.34 8.97 5.86
CA ILE A 23 3.05 9.71 6.90
C ILE A 23 2.08 9.99 8.05
N LYS A 24 2.54 9.79 9.28
CA LYS A 24 1.84 10.06 10.53
C LYS A 24 2.76 10.78 11.53
N ASP A 25 2.18 11.21 12.64
CA ASP A 25 2.91 11.83 13.74
C ASP A 25 4.05 10.93 14.25
N GLY A 26 5.19 11.54 14.56
CA GLY A 26 6.41 10.87 14.97
C GLY A 26 7.26 10.24 13.85
N ASP A 27 6.78 10.20 12.60
CA ASP A 27 7.55 9.63 11.49
C ASP A 27 8.78 10.49 11.14
N LYS A 28 9.85 9.81 10.71
CA LYS A 28 11.06 10.44 10.15
C LYS A 28 11.12 10.23 8.65
N ILE A 29 11.25 11.32 7.90
CA ILE A 29 11.49 11.26 6.45
C ILE A 29 12.95 11.66 6.16
N GLY A 30 13.69 10.75 5.54
CA GLY A 30 15.04 10.99 5.05
C GLY A 30 15.03 11.24 3.55
N LEU A 31 15.82 12.22 3.10
CA LEU A 31 16.04 12.53 1.69
C LEU A 31 17.53 12.41 1.39
N LEU A 32 17.88 11.66 0.35
CA LEU A 32 19.23 11.63 -0.20
C LEU A 32 19.16 12.01 -1.67
N LEU A 33 19.78 13.14 -2.00
CA LEU A 33 20.03 13.56 -3.37
C LEU A 33 21.39 13.03 -3.81
N ASP A 34 21.38 12.19 -4.84
CA ASP A 34 22.57 11.77 -5.59
C ASP A 34 22.59 12.56 -6.90
N LEU A 35 23.62 13.41 -7.03
CA LEU A 35 23.73 14.43 -8.07
C LEU A 35 25.00 14.20 -8.89
N ASN A 36 24.83 14.08 -10.21
CA ASN A 36 25.91 14.13 -11.19
C ASN A 36 25.56 15.15 -12.27
N ASN A 37 26.53 15.60 -13.08
CA ASN A 37 26.34 16.73 -14.02
C ASN A 37 25.07 16.69 -14.89
N ASN A 38 24.51 15.52 -15.21
CA ASN A 38 23.29 15.34 -16.00
C ASN A 38 22.34 14.28 -15.41
N ASP A 39 22.40 14.02 -14.12
CA ASP A 39 21.59 13.00 -13.47
C ASP A 39 21.23 13.40 -12.04
N LEU A 40 19.94 13.42 -11.73
CA LEU A 40 19.41 13.68 -10.40
C LEU A 40 18.61 12.47 -9.93
N LYS A 41 19.05 11.87 -8.82
CA LYS A 41 18.31 10.82 -8.12
C LYS A 41 17.91 11.29 -6.74
N LEU A 42 16.63 11.16 -6.43
CA LEU A 42 16.11 11.38 -5.08
C LEU A 42 15.72 10.04 -4.47
N HIS A 43 16.46 9.61 -3.47
CA HIS A 43 16.13 8.46 -2.63
C HIS A 43 15.39 8.92 -1.38
N ILE A 44 14.37 8.16 -0.99
CA ILE A 44 13.53 8.47 0.16
C ILE A 44 13.62 7.35 1.19
N PHE A 45 13.69 7.77 2.45
CA PHE A 45 13.70 6.91 3.61
C PHE A 45 12.51 7.26 4.50
N HIS A 46 11.81 6.26 5.00
CA HIS A 46 10.71 6.42 5.95
C HIS A 46 11.06 5.60 7.20
N ASN A 47 11.15 6.27 8.36
CA ASN A 47 11.55 5.65 9.63
C ASN A 47 12.84 4.83 9.51
N ASP A 48 13.88 5.47 8.96
CA ASP A 48 15.22 4.91 8.79
C ASP A 48 15.29 3.71 7.80
N GLN A 49 14.21 3.40 7.08
CA GLN A 49 14.16 2.38 6.03
C GLN A 49 14.04 3.00 4.63
N SER A 50 14.82 2.53 3.65
CA SER A 50 14.67 2.98 2.27
C SER A 50 13.34 2.50 1.68
N ILE A 51 12.61 3.42 1.06
CA ILE A 51 11.42 3.11 0.25
C ILE A 51 11.71 3.13 -1.25
N GLY A 52 12.98 3.41 -1.62
CA GLY A 52 13.51 3.37 -2.98
C GLY A 52 13.81 4.73 -3.59
N THR A 53 14.17 4.73 -4.88
CA THR A 53 14.37 5.93 -5.69
C THR A 53 13.01 6.48 -6.12
N ALA A 54 12.68 7.69 -5.68
CA ALA A 54 11.43 8.36 -6.02
C ALA A 54 11.50 9.06 -7.38
N PHE A 55 12.62 9.75 -7.65
CA PHE A 55 12.85 10.50 -8.87
C PHE A 55 14.21 10.12 -9.44
N HIS A 56 14.28 9.92 -10.76
CA HIS A 56 15.50 9.67 -11.51
C HIS A 56 15.41 10.47 -12.81
N LEU A 57 15.85 11.73 -12.74
CA LEU A 57 15.74 12.69 -13.83
C LEU A 57 17.07 12.79 -14.55
N GLN A 58 17.05 12.52 -15.85
CA GLN A 58 18.22 12.67 -16.72
C GLN A 58 18.20 14.04 -17.39
N GLY A 59 19.37 14.65 -17.53
CA GLY A 59 19.53 15.99 -18.09
C GLY A 59 19.96 17.02 -17.06
N SER A 60 20.02 18.27 -17.51
CA SER A 60 20.31 19.41 -16.64
C SER A 60 19.17 19.65 -15.66
N TYR A 61 19.51 19.99 -14.42
CA TYR A 61 18.56 20.40 -13.39
C TYR A 61 18.92 21.77 -12.84
N PRO A 62 17.94 22.55 -12.33
CA PRO A 62 18.21 23.85 -11.76
C PRO A 62 19.11 23.74 -10.52
N THR A 63 20.01 24.71 -10.35
CA THR A 63 20.83 24.86 -9.16
C THR A 63 20.79 26.31 -8.67
N PRO A 64 20.85 26.56 -7.35
CA PRO A 64 20.92 25.58 -6.25
C PRO A 64 19.60 24.83 -5.98
N LEU A 65 19.69 23.64 -5.37
CA LEU A 65 18.55 22.84 -4.92
C LEU A 65 18.33 23.03 -3.42
N PHE A 66 17.07 23.10 -2.98
CA PHE A 66 16.69 23.25 -1.58
C PHE A 66 15.65 22.19 -1.17
N PRO A 67 15.73 21.67 0.06
CA PRO A 67 14.63 20.88 0.60
C PRO A 67 13.42 21.79 0.82
N VAL A 68 12.26 21.36 0.31
CA VAL A 68 10.98 22.05 0.52
C VAL A 68 10.06 21.10 1.27
N VAL A 69 9.39 21.64 2.29
CA VAL A 69 8.36 20.92 3.03
C VAL A 69 7.09 21.78 3.06
N HIS A 70 5.96 21.10 2.94
CA HIS A 70 4.62 21.68 2.98
C HIS A 70 3.75 20.81 3.86
N PHE A 71 2.93 21.43 4.71
CA PHE A 71 1.93 20.76 5.53
C PHE A 71 0.58 21.43 5.32
N ASP A 72 -0.47 20.63 5.28
CA ASP A 72 -1.84 21.10 5.38
C ASP A 72 -2.25 21.05 6.86
N GLY A 73 -2.62 22.19 7.43
CA GLY A 73 -3.02 22.31 8.83
C GLY A 73 -1.86 22.52 9.81
N ASP A 74 -2.15 22.35 11.10
CA ASP A 74 -1.18 22.56 12.18
C ASP A 74 -0.22 21.39 12.30
N GLY A 75 1.07 21.68 12.44
CA GLY A 75 2.11 20.68 12.63
C GLY A 75 3.46 21.29 12.96
N GLU A 76 4.32 20.48 13.56
CA GLU A 76 5.71 20.84 13.86
C GLU A 76 6.65 19.85 13.19
N MET A 77 7.77 20.35 12.67
CA MET A 77 8.82 19.51 12.10
C MET A 77 10.19 20.09 12.40
N THR A 78 11.13 19.19 12.70
CA THR A 78 12.57 19.51 12.77
C THR A 78 13.29 18.98 11.54
N ILE A 79 13.94 19.88 10.79
CA ILE A 79 14.86 19.51 9.69
C ILE A 79 16.28 19.47 10.24
N ARG A 80 16.99 18.36 10.00
CA ARG A 80 18.40 18.22 10.36
C ARG A 80 19.19 17.56 9.23
N LYS A 81 20.44 18.02 9.04
CA LYS A 81 21.40 17.34 8.17
C LYS A 81 21.94 16.11 8.90
N LEU A 82 22.00 14.98 8.21
CA LEU A 82 22.61 13.77 8.75
C LEU A 82 24.14 13.82 8.56
N ASN A 83 24.87 13.32 9.56
CA ASN A 83 26.34 13.22 9.51
C ASN A 83 26.83 11.98 8.75
N LYS A 84 25.93 11.04 8.45
CA LYS A 84 26.21 9.80 7.73
C LYS A 84 25.23 9.65 6.57
N ILE A 85 25.77 9.27 5.41
CA ILE A 85 24.98 8.97 4.21
C ILE A 85 24.46 7.53 4.37
N PRO A 86 23.14 7.28 4.22
CA PRO A 86 22.61 5.92 4.19
C PRO A 86 23.19 5.12 3.02
N THR A 87 23.61 3.88 3.28
CA THR A 87 24.17 2.99 2.25
C THR A 87 23.13 2.07 1.62
N GLU A 88 22.07 1.74 2.36
CA GLU A 88 20.98 0.87 1.89
C GLU A 88 19.96 1.67 1.09
N LEU A 89 20.19 1.79 -0.22
CA LEU A 89 19.33 2.57 -1.11
C LEU A 89 18.15 1.76 -1.67
N LYS A 90 18.25 0.42 -1.65
CA LYS A 90 17.19 -0.45 -2.17
C LYS A 90 16.03 -0.50 -1.20
N ARG A 91 14.82 -0.51 -1.75
CA ARG A 91 13.61 -0.71 -0.95
C ARG A 91 13.67 -2.06 -0.26
N ASN A 92 13.53 -2.06 1.06
CA ASN A 92 13.32 -3.30 1.79
C ASN A 92 11.91 -3.80 1.49
N GLN A 93 11.79 -5.05 1.07
CA GLN A 93 10.48 -5.68 0.99
C GLN A 93 9.92 -5.83 2.40
N ALA A 94 8.63 -5.57 2.55
CA ALA A 94 7.96 -5.76 3.83
C ALA A 94 8.01 -7.24 4.18
N ASN A 95 8.61 -7.56 5.32
CA ASN A 95 8.61 -8.91 5.87
C ASN A 95 7.42 -9.05 6.80
N PHE A 96 6.41 -9.78 6.35
CA PHE A 96 5.22 -10.06 7.13
C PHE A 96 5.31 -11.45 7.75
N THR A 97 5.09 -11.55 9.06
CA THR A 97 5.16 -12.82 9.82
C THR A 97 3.80 -13.37 10.21
N GLY A 98 2.73 -12.57 10.08
CA GLY A 98 1.36 -12.93 10.40
C GLY A 98 0.43 -12.81 9.20
N ILE A 99 -0.85 -12.58 9.46
CA ILE A 99 -1.88 -12.45 8.41
C ILE A 99 -1.74 -11.16 7.60
N GLU A 100 -0.98 -10.19 8.12
CA GLU A 100 -0.70 -8.92 7.45
C GLU A 100 -0.02 -9.16 6.12
N GLY A 101 -0.25 -8.27 5.16
CA GLY A 101 0.45 -8.24 3.89
C GLY A 101 -0.48 -8.18 2.70
N ASP A 102 0.12 -8.39 1.54
CA ASP A 102 -0.55 -8.33 0.25
C ASP A 102 -0.77 -9.74 -0.29
N TRP A 103 -2.00 -9.99 -0.71
CA TRP A 103 -2.53 -11.31 -1.01
C TRP A 103 -3.29 -11.27 -2.33
N LYS A 104 -3.20 -12.36 -3.10
CA LYS A 104 -4.02 -12.62 -4.29
C LYS A 104 -4.71 -13.96 -4.14
N MET A 105 -5.83 -14.15 -4.82
CA MET A 105 -6.44 -15.48 -4.92
C MET A 105 -5.44 -16.46 -5.53
N LYS A 106 -5.21 -17.58 -4.86
CA LYS A 106 -4.38 -18.68 -5.37
C LYS A 106 -5.14 -19.45 -6.45
N ASP A 107 -6.39 -19.76 -6.12
CA ASP A 107 -7.34 -20.48 -6.96
C ASP A 107 -8.60 -19.64 -7.16
N LYS A 108 -9.30 -19.86 -8.28
CA LYS A 108 -10.57 -19.17 -8.55
C LYS A 108 -11.57 -19.57 -7.47
N PHE A 109 -12.15 -18.58 -6.79
CA PHE A 109 -13.25 -18.84 -5.86
C PHE A 109 -14.49 -19.32 -6.65
N GLU A 110 -15.04 -20.48 -6.28
CA GLU A 110 -16.06 -21.20 -7.06
C GLU A 110 -17.27 -20.33 -7.43
N LYS A 111 -17.69 -19.44 -6.52
CA LYS A 111 -18.85 -18.56 -6.72
C LYS A 111 -18.61 -17.41 -7.70
N LEU A 112 -17.38 -17.20 -8.15
CA LEU A 112 -17.08 -16.17 -9.14
C LEU A 112 -17.46 -16.63 -10.56
N SER A 113 -18.00 -15.72 -11.37
CA SER A 113 -18.30 -15.98 -12.77
C SER A 113 -17.02 -16.23 -13.59
N ASP A 114 -17.12 -16.95 -14.71
CA ASP A 114 -15.97 -17.25 -15.58
C ASP A 114 -15.42 -16.01 -16.30
N GLY A 115 -16.24 -14.98 -16.50
CA GLY A 115 -15.85 -13.74 -17.16
C GLY A 115 -15.07 -12.75 -16.28
N CYS A 116 -14.90 -13.04 -14.98
CA CYS A 116 -14.27 -12.12 -14.04
C CYS A 116 -12.73 -12.26 -14.03
N ASN A 117 -12.03 -11.16 -13.74
CA ASN A 117 -10.56 -11.13 -13.74
C ASN A 117 -9.97 -11.39 -12.34
N TRP A 118 -10.37 -12.49 -11.72
CA TRP A 118 -10.03 -12.80 -10.33
C TRP A 118 -8.53 -12.81 -9.99
N LYS A 119 -7.66 -13.10 -10.97
CA LYS A 119 -6.20 -13.07 -10.79
C LYS A 119 -5.64 -11.67 -10.51
N ASN A 120 -6.43 -10.64 -10.83
CA ASN A 120 -6.10 -9.24 -10.54
C ASN A 120 -6.70 -8.75 -9.23
N TYR A 121 -7.52 -9.56 -8.55
CA TYR A 121 -8.09 -9.17 -7.27
C TYR A 121 -7.00 -9.17 -6.20
N THR A 122 -7.00 -8.13 -5.40
CA THR A 122 -6.00 -7.91 -4.38
C THR A 122 -6.66 -7.86 -3.03
N PHE A 123 -6.02 -8.47 -2.04
CA PHE A 123 -6.42 -8.46 -0.65
C PHE A 123 -5.23 -7.91 0.13
N ASN A 124 -5.49 -6.96 1.01
CA ASN A 124 -4.47 -6.32 1.82
C ASN A 124 -4.95 -6.32 3.26
N ILE A 125 -4.12 -6.85 4.16
CA ILE A 125 -4.38 -6.86 5.60
C ILE A 125 -3.29 -6.04 6.27
N GLU A 126 -3.69 -5.00 6.99
CA GLU A 126 -2.78 -4.10 7.71
C GLU A 126 -3.19 -4.06 9.18
N SER A 127 -2.22 -4.10 10.09
CA SER A 127 -2.52 -3.91 11.51
C SER A 127 -3.11 -2.52 11.75
N ALA A 128 -4.21 -2.44 12.51
CA ALA A 128 -4.84 -1.18 12.88
C ALA A 128 -4.17 -0.51 14.10
N ALA A 129 -3.03 -1.06 14.58
CA ALA A 129 -2.36 -0.80 15.87
C ALA A 129 -1.97 0.65 16.21
N ASN A 130 -2.34 1.66 15.42
CA ASN A 130 -2.20 3.06 15.80
C ASN A 130 -3.07 3.45 17.03
N ASP A 131 -3.92 2.56 17.53
CA ASP A 131 -4.78 2.75 18.70
C ASP A 131 -4.37 1.90 19.93
N GLY A 132 -3.26 1.15 19.83
CA GLY A 132 -2.80 0.26 20.90
C GLY A 132 -3.64 -1.01 21.11
N ARG A 133 -4.68 -1.23 20.29
CA ARG A 133 -5.49 -2.45 20.33
C ARG A 133 -4.77 -3.55 19.55
N LYS A 134 -4.33 -4.58 20.28
CA LYS A 134 -3.85 -5.83 19.66
C LYS A 134 -5.04 -6.52 18.98
N ASP A 135 -4.76 -7.32 17.97
CA ASP A 135 -5.74 -8.18 17.30
C ASP A 135 -6.80 -7.47 16.42
N ILE A 136 -6.59 -6.19 16.09
CA ILE A 136 -7.42 -5.45 15.14
C ILE A 136 -6.64 -5.15 13.87
N TYR A 137 -7.26 -5.43 12.73
CA TYR A 137 -6.68 -5.25 11.40
C TYR A 137 -7.66 -4.58 10.47
N ARG A 138 -7.13 -3.91 9.46
CA ARG A 138 -7.90 -3.42 8.32
C ARG A 138 -7.74 -4.40 7.18
N LEU A 139 -8.86 -4.95 6.70
CA LEU A 139 -8.94 -5.70 5.46
C LEU A 139 -9.37 -4.76 4.34
N SER A 140 -8.59 -4.68 3.27
CA SER A 140 -8.92 -4.00 2.03
C SER A 140 -8.94 -4.99 0.86
N VAL A 141 -9.97 -4.95 0.02
CA VAL A 141 -10.08 -5.81 -1.16
C VAL A 141 -10.28 -4.96 -2.41
N GLY A 142 -9.39 -5.09 -3.39
CA GLY A 142 -9.48 -4.42 -4.69
C GLY A 142 -10.02 -5.37 -5.75
N ILE A 143 -11.22 -5.07 -6.27
CA ILE A 143 -11.89 -5.75 -7.39
C ILE A 143 -12.12 -4.67 -8.46
N CYS A 144 -13.38 -4.25 -8.72
CA CYS A 144 -13.63 -3.00 -9.45
C CYS A 144 -13.62 -1.79 -8.51
N ASN A 145 -14.21 -1.91 -7.33
CA ASN A 145 -14.05 -0.95 -6.25
C ASN A 145 -13.08 -1.48 -5.20
N ARG A 146 -12.74 -0.58 -4.27
CA ARG A 146 -12.06 -0.97 -3.04
C ARG A 146 -13.10 -1.21 -1.96
N LEU A 147 -13.25 -2.47 -1.57
CA LEU A 147 -13.93 -2.85 -0.35
C LEU A 147 -12.98 -2.64 0.83
N TRP A 148 -13.53 -2.25 1.99
CA TRP A 148 -12.76 -2.24 3.22
C TRP A 148 -13.62 -2.52 4.44
N SER A 149 -13.01 -3.17 5.44
CA SER A 149 -13.61 -3.42 6.75
C SER A 149 -12.53 -3.56 7.83
N GLU A 150 -12.93 -3.41 9.08
CA GLU A 150 -12.12 -3.81 10.23
C GLU A 150 -12.37 -5.31 10.50
N ILE A 151 -11.33 -6.06 10.78
CA ILE A 151 -11.42 -7.44 11.27
C ILE A 151 -10.74 -7.53 12.63
N THR A 152 -11.38 -8.23 13.56
CA THR A 152 -10.93 -8.37 14.94
C THR A 152 -10.88 -9.83 15.30
N LYS A 153 -9.76 -10.28 15.88
CA LYS A 153 -9.66 -11.62 16.45
C LYS A 153 -10.28 -11.61 17.85
N GLU A 154 -11.29 -12.43 18.04
CA GLU A 154 -11.99 -12.57 19.30
C GLU A 154 -11.22 -13.50 20.25
N SER A 155 -11.57 -13.45 21.54
CA SER A 155 -10.88 -14.23 22.59
C SER A 155 -10.99 -15.76 22.42
N ASP A 156 -12.00 -16.24 21.70
CA ASP A 156 -12.20 -17.65 21.36
C ASP A 156 -11.40 -18.09 20.11
N GLY A 157 -10.64 -17.17 19.51
CA GLY A 157 -9.84 -17.39 18.31
C GLY A 157 -10.59 -17.20 17.00
N THR A 158 -11.91 -16.95 17.04
CA THR A 158 -12.69 -16.63 15.84
C THR A 158 -12.42 -15.20 15.39
N TRP A 159 -12.85 -14.88 14.17
CA TRP A 159 -12.70 -13.56 13.59
C TRP A 159 -14.07 -12.91 13.40
N LYS A 160 -14.16 -11.65 13.81
CA LYS A 160 -15.32 -10.79 13.58
C LYS A 160 -14.97 -9.76 12.52
N ILE A 161 -15.85 -9.59 11.54
CA ILE A 161 -15.75 -8.53 10.55
C ILE A 161 -16.72 -7.39 10.87
N GLY A 162 -16.24 -6.15 10.73
CA GLY A 162 -17.07 -4.95 10.82
C GLY A 162 -17.92 -4.73 9.57
N GLY A 163 -18.64 -3.61 9.54
CA GLY A 163 -19.39 -3.20 8.35
C GLY A 163 -18.47 -2.99 7.14
N ILE A 164 -18.80 -3.64 6.02
CA ILE A 164 -18.05 -3.53 4.77
C ILE A 164 -18.48 -2.27 4.01
N MET A 165 -17.51 -1.44 3.65
CA MET A 165 -17.69 -0.23 2.84
C MET A 165 -17.06 -0.41 1.45
N SER A 166 -17.55 0.33 0.45
CA SER A 166 -17.08 0.30 -0.95
C SER A 166 -16.95 1.72 -1.51
N THR A 167 -16.00 1.95 -2.43
CA THR A 167 -15.85 3.23 -3.13
C THR A 167 -16.91 3.53 -4.18
N ARG A 168 -17.70 2.52 -4.63
CA ARG A 168 -18.84 2.67 -5.55
C ARG A 168 -18.60 3.49 -6.85
N LYS A 169 -17.42 3.36 -7.46
CA LYS A 169 -17.02 4.00 -8.72
C LYS A 169 -17.66 3.39 -9.98
N GLY A 170 -18.42 2.30 -9.85
CA GLY A 170 -18.93 1.53 -10.99
C GLY A 170 -17.84 0.68 -11.66
N GLY A 171 -18.25 -0.29 -12.48
CA GLY A 171 -17.33 -1.20 -13.15
C GLY A 171 -18.06 -2.06 -14.18
N GLN A 172 -17.33 -2.98 -14.81
CA GLN A 172 -17.94 -3.97 -15.69
C GLN A 172 -18.90 -4.88 -14.91
N PRO A 173 -20.00 -5.35 -15.50
CA PRO A 173 -21.02 -6.15 -14.80
C PRO A 173 -20.45 -7.37 -14.07
N GLU A 174 -19.50 -8.07 -14.68
CA GLU A 174 -18.84 -9.25 -14.12
C GLU A 174 -18.04 -8.90 -12.86
N GLU A 175 -17.35 -7.76 -12.89
CA GLU A 175 -16.52 -7.27 -11.78
C GLU A 175 -17.37 -6.73 -10.62
N MET A 176 -18.52 -6.13 -10.92
CA MET A 176 -19.48 -5.72 -9.88
C MET A 176 -20.14 -6.93 -9.22
N THR A 177 -20.45 -7.96 -10.02
CA THR A 177 -20.99 -9.24 -9.51
C THR A 177 -19.95 -9.95 -8.63
N ALA A 178 -18.68 -9.97 -9.06
CA ALA A 178 -17.58 -10.49 -8.26
C ALA A 178 -17.40 -9.71 -6.96
N GLU A 179 -17.47 -8.38 -7.00
CA GLU A 179 -17.41 -7.53 -5.80
C GLU A 179 -18.53 -7.85 -4.82
N HIS A 180 -19.78 -7.97 -5.30
CA HIS A 180 -20.90 -8.36 -4.47
C HIS A 180 -20.69 -9.74 -3.84
N THR A 181 -20.25 -10.72 -4.65
CA THR A 181 -20.00 -12.10 -4.22
C THR A 181 -18.93 -12.17 -3.12
N VAL A 182 -17.79 -11.49 -3.32
CA VAL A 182 -16.72 -11.41 -2.31
C VAL A 182 -17.19 -10.64 -1.08
N GLY A 183 -17.98 -9.57 -1.25
CA GLY A 183 -18.56 -8.82 -0.15
C GLY A 183 -19.48 -9.67 0.74
N GLU A 184 -20.39 -10.44 0.14
CA GLU A 184 -21.26 -11.36 0.90
C GLU A 184 -20.45 -12.47 1.57
N PHE A 185 -19.48 -13.08 0.88
CA PHE A 185 -18.56 -14.05 1.50
C PHE A 185 -17.91 -13.47 2.76
N LEU A 186 -17.36 -12.26 2.67
CA LEU A 186 -16.68 -11.60 3.77
C LEU A 186 -17.62 -11.31 4.95
N ARG A 187 -18.91 -11.01 4.73
CA ARG A 187 -19.88 -10.83 5.83
C ARG A 187 -20.08 -12.09 6.67
N HIS A 188 -19.81 -13.25 6.09
CA HIS A 188 -19.88 -14.54 6.75
C HIS A 188 -18.51 -15.06 7.20
N LEU A 189 -17.46 -14.24 7.15
CA LEU A 189 -16.13 -14.60 7.60
C LEU A 189 -16.16 -14.98 9.09
N LYS A 190 -15.63 -16.18 9.38
CA LYS A 190 -15.55 -16.74 10.73
C LYS A 190 -14.13 -17.00 11.16
N ASN A 191 -13.27 -17.42 10.23
CA ASN A 191 -11.89 -17.70 10.55
C ASN A 191 -10.92 -17.27 9.45
N ILE A 192 -9.71 -16.92 9.87
CA ILE A 192 -8.56 -16.57 9.05
C ILE A 192 -7.38 -17.37 9.58
N ASP A 193 -6.92 -18.33 8.80
CA ASP A 193 -5.78 -19.18 9.14
C ASP A 193 -4.62 -18.94 8.17
N LEU A 194 -3.39 -19.14 8.63
CA LEU A 194 -2.23 -19.32 7.77
C LEU A 194 -1.88 -20.80 7.73
N ASP A 195 -1.80 -21.36 6.53
CA ASP A 195 -1.34 -22.74 6.37
C ASP A 195 0.19 -22.85 6.51
N SER A 196 0.70 -24.08 6.48
CA SER A 196 2.13 -24.37 6.64
C SER A 196 3.00 -23.87 5.48
N VAL A 197 2.39 -23.52 4.33
CA VAL A 197 3.09 -22.98 3.16
C VAL A 197 2.90 -21.46 3.02
N GLY A 198 2.27 -20.82 4.01
CA GLY A 198 2.08 -19.38 4.08
C GLY A 198 0.96 -18.83 3.21
N CYS A 199 -0.01 -19.66 2.81
CA CYS A 199 -1.27 -19.20 2.21
C CYS A 199 -2.26 -18.79 3.30
N LEU A 200 -3.02 -17.72 3.04
CA LEU A 200 -4.09 -17.26 3.91
C LEU A 200 -5.39 -17.98 3.52
N ILE A 201 -6.05 -18.61 4.48
CA ILE A 201 -7.30 -19.35 4.29
C ILE A 201 -8.42 -18.60 4.99
N LEU A 202 -9.34 -18.04 4.20
CA LEU A 202 -10.54 -17.39 4.72
C LEU A 202 -11.68 -18.40 4.75
N LYS A 203 -12.31 -18.58 5.92
CA LYS A 203 -13.35 -19.59 6.14
C LYS A 203 -14.65 -18.93 6.60
N THR A 204 -15.76 -19.49 6.13
CA THR A 204 -17.13 -19.11 6.51
C THR A 204 -17.92 -20.37 6.82
N ASP A 205 -19.10 -20.24 7.43
CA ASP A 205 -19.98 -21.39 7.68
C ASP A 205 -20.73 -21.85 6.42
N ASN A 206 -20.97 -20.93 5.47
CA ASN A 206 -21.95 -21.11 4.38
C ASN A 206 -21.34 -21.15 2.99
N TYR A 207 -20.04 -20.86 2.86
CA TYR A 207 -19.31 -20.83 1.60
C TYR A 207 -18.04 -21.66 1.71
N GLU A 208 -17.61 -22.17 0.56
CA GLU A 208 -16.28 -22.75 0.42
C GLU A 208 -15.19 -21.76 0.85
N GLN A 209 -14.08 -22.29 1.36
CA GLN A 209 -12.98 -21.45 1.78
C GLN A 209 -12.33 -20.72 0.59
N MET A 210 -11.84 -19.51 0.84
CA MET A 210 -11.05 -18.76 -0.12
C MET A 210 -9.57 -18.85 0.25
N VAL A 211 -8.76 -19.33 -0.69
CA VAL A 211 -7.31 -19.51 -0.50
C VAL A 211 -6.57 -18.38 -1.19
N LEU A 212 -5.78 -17.64 -0.42
CA LEU A 212 -4.98 -16.53 -0.91
C LEU A 212 -3.49 -16.83 -0.76
N GLN A 213 -2.73 -16.48 -1.79
CA GLN A 213 -1.27 -16.54 -1.78
C GLN A 213 -0.69 -15.14 -1.58
N ARG A 214 0.30 -15.05 -0.70
CA ARG A 214 1.05 -13.82 -0.47
C ARG A 214 1.80 -13.44 -1.76
N TYR A 215 1.77 -12.17 -2.13
CA TYR A 215 2.59 -11.66 -3.21
C TYR A 215 3.38 -10.44 -2.78
N SER A 216 4.52 -10.24 -3.41
CA SER A 216 5.27 -8.99 -3.27
C SER A 216 4.77 -8.02 -4.33
N LYS A 217 4.34 -6.82 -3.93
CA LYS A 217 4.11 -5.74 -4.88
C LYS A 217 5.42 -5.40 -5.57
N ASP A 218 5.32 -5.12 -6.87
CA ASP A 218 6.45 -4.56 -7.61
C ASP A 218 6.90 -3.27 -6.94
N VAL A 219 8.21 -3.06 -6.88
CA VAL A 219 8.76 -1.80 -6.39
C VAL A 219 8.28 -0.70 -7.33
N PRO A 220 7.64 0.37 -6.82
CA PRO A 220 7.26 1.51 -7.63
C PRO A 220 8.45 2.01 -8.44
N LYS A 221 8.26 2.16 -9.75
CA LYS A 221 9.30 2.72 -10.61
C LYS A 221 9.54 4.18 -10.23
N PRO A 222 10.79 4.66 -10.29
CA PRO A 222 11.06 6.09 -10.11
C PRO A 222 10.33 6.89 -11.19
N VAL A 223 9.94 8.12 -10.84
CA VAL A 223 9.50 9.11 -11.83
C VAL A 223 10.72 9.52 -12.66
N THR A 224 10.63 9.31 -13.97
CA THR A 224 11.72 9.63 -14.91
C THR A 224 11.40 10.80 -15.84
N GLN A 225 10.13 11.22 -15.91
CA GLN A 225 9.76 12.35 -16.74
C GLN A 225 10.31 13.64 -16.13
N ASN A 226 11.07 14.40 -16.92
CA ASN A 226 11.57 15.68 -16.49
C ASN A 226 10.41 16.67 -16.36
N ILE A 227 10.03 16.97 -15.12
CA ILE A 227 8.99 17.96 -14.81
C ILE A 227 9.40 19.38 -15.19
N PHE A 228 10.69 19.62 -15.48
CA PHE A 228 11.21 20.92 -15.90
C PHE A 228 11.17 21.14 -17.42
N ASP A 229 11.08 20.07 -18.22
CA ASP A 229 11.05 20.15 -19.69
C ASP A 229 9.62 20.20 -20.25
N ALA A 230 8.61 19.92 -19.42
CA ALA A 230 7.22 20.16 -19.77
C ALA A 230 7.02 21.68 -19.79
N GLY A 231 7.14 22.29 -20.97
CA GLY A 231 6.92 23.73 -21.16
C GLY A 231 5.55 24.15 -20.63
N TYR A 232 5.54 24.66 -19.40
CA TYR A 232 4.45 25.43 -18.80
C TYR A 232 4.78 26.91 -18.90
#